data_AF-A0A3E2CKW0-F1
#
_entry.id   AF-A0A3E2CKW0-F1
#
_cell.length_a   1.000
_cell.length_b   1.000
_cell.length_c   1.000
_cell.angle_alpha   90.00
_cell.angle_beta   90.00
_cell.angle_gamma   90.00
#
_symmetry.space_group_name_H-M   'P 1'
#
loop_
_entity.id
_entity.type
_entity.pdbx_description
1 polymer ?
#
loop_
_entity_poly.entity_id
_entity_poly.type
_entity_poly.pdbx_seq_one_letter_code
_entity_poly.pdbx_strand_id
1 'polypeptide(L)' 'NASVGMIIDAETIKEKIYNIRNQKVMLDFELAEIYGYETKNFNRQI' A
#
# COMPACT_ATOMS: atom_id res chain seq x y z
N ASN A 1 -13.94 -15.88 10.10
CA ASN A 1 -12.71 -15.81 10.90
C ASN A 1 -12.10 -14.44 10.71
N ALA A 2 -11.85 -13.77 11.82
CA ALA A 2 -11.56 -12.35 11.92
C ALA A 2 -10.34 -11.93 11.09
N SER A 3 -10.44 -10.70 10.58
CA SER A 3 -9.41 -9.91 9.93
C SER A 3 -8.09 -9.99 10.69
N VAL A 4 -7.13 -10.74 10.14
CA VAL A 4 -5.73 -10.60 10.54
C VAL A 4 -5.29 -9.27 9.94
N GLY A 5 -5.30 -8.21 10.75
CA GLY A 5 -4.59 -7.00 10.38
C GLY A 5 -3.13 -7.40 10.16
N MET A 6 -2.67 -7.34 8.91
CA MET A 6 -1.25 -7.52 8.60
C MET A 6 -0.47 -6.52 9.45
N ILE A 7 0.37 -7.03 10.33
CA ILE A 7 1.33 -6.21 11.07
C ILE A 7 2.42 -5.87 10.05
N ILE A 8 2.31 -4.69 9.46
CA ILE A 8 3.30 -4.18 8.51
C ILE A 8 4.26 -3.33 9.31
N ASP A 9 5.53 -3.61 9.13
CA ASP A 9 6.57 -2.87 9.83
C ASP A 9 6.62 -1.40 9.36
N ALA A 10 6.84 -0.50 10.32
CA ALA A 10 6.86 0.93 10.05
C ALA A 10 8.06 1.34 9.17
N GLU A 11 9.13 0.55 9.16
CA GLU A 11 10.27 0.75 8.28
C GLU A 11 9.89 0.46 6.83
N THR A 12 9.18 -0.65 6.58
CA THR A 12 8.65 -1.02 5.26
C THR A 12 7.75 0.07 4.69
N ILE A 13 6.89 0.68 5.52
CA ILE A 13 6.04 1.80 5.06
C ILE A 13 6.88 3.01 4.64
N LYS A 14 7.96 3.32 5.36
CA LYS A 14 8.81 4.48 5.07
C LYS A 14 9.60 4.31 3.77
N GLU A 15 10.05 3.10 3.47
CA GLU A 15 10.74 2.78 2.21
C GLU A 15 9.85 2.99 0.99
N LYS A 16 8.54 2.81 1.17
CA LYS A 16 7.51 2.91 0.12
C LYS A 16 6.96 4.34 -0.10
N ILE A 17 7.53 5.34 0.61
CA ILE A 17 7.15 6.76 0.47
C ILE A 17 8.13 7.49 -0.46
N TYR A 18 7.61 8.01 -1.56
CA TYR A 18 8.33 8.82 -2.52
C TYR A 18 8.16 10.32 -2.23
N ASN A 19 9.18 11.12 -2.51
CA ASN A 19 9.09 12.58 -2.50
C ASN A 19 8.92 13.09 -3.93
N ILE A 20 7.71 13.51 -4.30
CA ILE A 20 7.38 14.02 -5.63
C ILE A 20 6.85 15.44 -5.48
N ARG A 21 7.46 16.40 -6.17
CA ARG A 21 7.07 17.83 -6.09
C ARG A 21 6.95 18.34 -4.65
N ASN A 22 7.90 17.95 -3.80
CA ASN A 22 7.94 18.31 -2.38
C ASN A 22 6.79 17.72 -1.53
N GLN A 23 6.14 16.67 -2.01
CA GLN A 23 5.06 15.96 -1.31
C GLN A 23 5.43 14.50 -1.12
N LYS A 24 5.02 13.93 0.02
CA LYS A 24 5.15 12.50 0.31
C LYS A 24 4.00 11.75 -0.39
N VAL A 25 4.35 10.82 -1.25
CA VAL A 25 3.42 10.04 -2.09
C VAL A 25 3.72 8.56 -1.91
N MET A 26 2.69 7.74 -1.72
CA MET A 26 2.77 6.27 -1.82
C MET A 26 2.03 5.85 -3.09
N LEU A 27 2.60 4.90 -3.84
CA LEU A 27 2.04 4.46 -5.11
C LEU A 27 1.06 3.30 -4.87
N ASP A 28 0.02 3.19 -5.70
CA ASP A 28 -1.08 2.25 -5.48
C ASP A 28 -0.65 0.76 -5.51
N PHE A 29 0.46 0.42 -6.17
CA PHE A 29 1.01 -0.94 -6.15
C PHE A 29 1.68 -1.30 -4.82
N GLU A 30 2.32 -0.33 -4.17
CA GLU A 30 2.89 -0.48 -2.82
C GLU A 30 1.75 -0.62 -1.79
N LEU A 31 0.67 0.13 -2.02
CA LEU A 31 -0.54 0.10 -1.21
C LEU A 31 -1.23 -1.26 -1.29
N ALA A 32 -1.29 -1.86 -2.48
CA ALA A 32 -1.88 -3.18 -2.70
C ALA A 32 -1.11 -4.29 -1.95
N GLU A 33 0.22 -4.21 -1.94
CA GLU A 33 1.08 -5.11 -1.16
C GLU A 33 0.86 -4.96 0.35
N ILE A 34 0.75 -3.71 0.83
CA ILE A 34 0.43 -3.38 2.23
C ILE A 34 -0.93 -3.98 2.63
N TYR A 35 -1.95 -3.83 1.80
CA TYR A 35 -3.27 -4.40 2.10
C TYR A 35 -3.41 -5.90 1.75
N GLY A 36 -2.36 -6.54 1.20
CA GLY A 36 -2.38 -7.94 0.78
C GLY A 36 -3.38 -8.26 -0.34
N TYR A 37 -3.72 -7.26 -1.16
CA TYR A 37 -4.55 -7.45 -2.34
C TYR A 37 -3.65 -7.53 -3.58
N GLU A 38 -3.80 -8.58 -4.41
CA GLU A 38 -3.19 -8.55 -5.74
C GLU A 38 -3.77 -7.35 -6.53
N THR A 39 -2.88 -6.53 -7.09
CA THR A 39 -3.15 -5.32 -7.90
C THR A 39 -4.17 -5.51 -9.03
N LYS A 40 -4.54 -6.74 -9.38
CA LYS A 40 -5.54 -7.10 -10.41
C LYS A 40 -6.99 -6.73 -10.09
N ASN A 41 -7.34 -6.41 -8.84
CA ASN A 41 -8.75 -6.10 -8.49
C ASN A 41 -9.01 -4.62 -8.17
N PHE A 42 -7.98 -3.75 -8.12
CA PHE A 42 -8.16 -2.34 -7.74
C PHE A 42 -8.92 -1.53 -8.79
N ASN A 43 -8.81 -1.90 -10.07
CA ASN A 43 -9.50 -1.24 -11.19
C ASN A 43 -10.88 -1.86 -11.55
N ARG A 44 -11.45 -2.75 -10.72
CA ARG A 44 -12.77 -3.36 -10.98
C ARG A 44 -13.93 -2.72 -10.22
N GLN A 45 -13.68 -1.68 -9.43
CA GLN A 45 -14.73 -0.91 -8.77
C GLN A 45 -14.83 0.49 -9.38
N ILE A 46 -15.37 0.56 -10.60
CA ILE A 46 -16.16 1.70 -11.09
C ILE A 46 -17.29 1.12 -11.93
#